data_AF-A0A7W9IGA2-F1
#
_entry.id   AF-A0A7W9IGA2-F1
#
_cell.length_a   1.000
_cell.length_b   1.000
_cell.length_c   1.000
_cell.angle_alpha   90.00
_cell.angle_beta   90.00
_cell.angle_gamma   90.00
#
_symmetry.space_group_name_H-M   'P 1'
#
loop_
_entity.id
_entity.type
_entity.pdbx_description
1 polymer ?
#
loop_
_entity_poly.entity_id
_entity_poly.type
_entity_poly.pdbx_seq_one_letter_code
_entity_poly.pdbx_strand_id
1 'polypeptide(L)' 'MKGDKVEVVIDAGDSSRTYEVIATRAGRRVEVANRRGGVVEVSEVTRSGTAVRTARFMSSRILALVEHPADGGPD' A
#
# COMPACT_ATOMS: atom_id res chain seq x y z
N MET A 1 -4.91 7.85 -14.54
CA MET A 1 -4.23 7.42 -13.30
C MET A 1 -3.15 6.38 -13.59
N LYS A 2 -1.89 6.82 -13.71
CA LYS A 2 -0.68 6.04 -13.38
C LYS A 2 -0.18 6.67 -12.07
N GLY A 3 -0.11 6.04 -10.92
CA GLY A 3 -0.72 4.85 -10.34
C GLY A 3 -0.56 5.05 -8.83
N ASP A 4 -1.55 4.70 -8.01
CA ASP A 4 -1.50 4.97 -6.57
C ASP A 4 -0.31 4.25 -5.93
N LYS A 5 0.42 4.95 -5.03
CA LYS A 5 1.54 4.41 -4.27
C LYS A 5 1.22 4.48 -2.77
N VAL A 6 1.56 3.43 -2.04
CA VAL A 6 1.57 3.44 -0.58
C VAL A 6 2.97 3.17 -0.08
N GLU A 7 3.49 4.09 0.72
CA GLU A 7 4.73 3.93 1.46
C GLU A 7 4.40 3.43 2.88
N VAL A 8 5.05 2.35 3.29
CA VAL A 8 4.89 1.75 4.62
C VAL A 8 6.23 1.80 5.32
N VAL A 9 6.30 2.55 6.41
CA VAL A 9 7.47 2.60 7.29
C VAL A 9 7.19 1.70 8.47
N ILE A 10 8.07 0.74 8.73
CA ILE A 10 7.98 -0.16 9.87
C ILE A 10 9.18 -0.03 10.80
N ASP A 11 8.97 -0.41 12.06
CA ASP A 11 10.02 -0.70 13.03
C ASP A 11 10.55 -2.12 12.82
N ALA A 12 11.83 -2.21 12.42
CA ALA A 12 12.57 -3.45 12.28
C ALA A 12 13.35 -3.85 13.55
N GLY A 13 13.21 -3.10 14.64
CA GLY A 13 13.81 -3.33 15.96
C GLY A 13 15.02 -2.45 16.24
N ASP A 14 15.95 -2.35 15.29
CA ASP A 14 17.16 -1.50 15.38
C ASP A 14 17.09 -0.25 14.51
N SER A 15 16.14 -0.22 13.59
CA SER A 15 16.03 0.76 12.52
C SER A 15 14.61 0.78 11.95
N SER A 16 14.28 1.85 11.24
CA SER A 16 13.10 1.88 10.39
C SER A 16 13.37 1.26 9.03
N ARG A 17 12.41 0.52 8.48
CA ARG A 17 12.43 0.06 7.09
C ARG A 17 11.25 0.62 6.33
N THR A 18 11.53 1.14 5.14
CA THR A 18 10.52 1.67 4.22
C THR A 18 10.25 0.68 3.10
N TYR A 19 8.98 0.42 2.85
CA TYR A 19 8.49 -0.40 1.75
C TYR A 19 7.55 0.42 0.88
N GLU A 20 7.61 0.24 -0.44
CA GLU A 20 6.68 0.86 -1.37
C GLU A 20 5.83 -0.21 -2.07
N VAL A 21 4.52 0.02 -2.11
CA VAL A 21 3.59 -0.74 -2.94
C VAL A 21 3.02 0.21 -3.98
N ILE A 22 3.23 -0.09 -5.25
CA ILE A 22 2.88 0.79 -6.37
C ILE A 22 1.96 0.04 -7.33
N ALA A 23 0.88 0.68 -7.78
CA ALA A 23 0.09 0.18 -8.90
C ALA A 23 0.88 0.30 -10.21
N THR A 24 1.39 -0.83 -10.71
CA THR A 24 2.34 -0.85 -11.83
C THR A 24 1.71 -0.79 -13.22
N ARG A 25 0.39 -1.05 -13.33
CA ARG A 25 -0.33 -1.07 -14.61
C ARG A 25 -1.52 -0.12 -14.62
N ALA A 26 -1.85 0.37 -15.82
CA ALA A 26 -3.01 1.23 -16.03
C ALA A 26 -4.30 0.56 -15.54
N GLY A 27 -5.14 1.35 -14.86
CA GLY A 27 -6.41 0.87 -14.30
C GLY A 27 -6.28 0.02 -13.04
N ARG A 28 -5.08 -0.12 -12.49
CA ARG A 28 -4.85 -0.69 -11.16
C ARG A 28 -4.69 0.42 -10.13
N ARG A 29 -4.95 0.08 -8.88
CA ARG A 29 -4.78 0.95 -7.72
C ARG A 29 -4.21 0.16 -6.55
N VAL A 30 -3.75 0.86 -5.53
CA VAL A 30 -3.34 0.25 -4.27
C VAL A 30 -4.46 0.41 -3.25
N GLU A 31 -4.76 -0.65 -2.52
CA GLU A 31 -5.71 -0.66 -1.42
C GLU A 31 -5.03 -1.01 -0.12
N VAL A 32 -5.46 -0.37 0.97
CA VAL A 32 -5.05 -0.68 2.34
C VAL A 32 -6.25 -1.25 3.09
N ALA A 33 -6.06 -2.40 3.73
CA ALA A 33 -7.10 -3.06 4.51
C ALA A 33 -6.56 -3.50 5.88
N ASN A 34 -7.24 -3.08 6.94
CA ASN A 34 -6.98 -3.56 8.30
C ASN A 34 -7.70 -4.90 8.50
N ARG A 35 -6.96 -5.94 8.89
CA ARG A 35 -7.49 -7.29 9.13
C ARG A 35 -7.51 -7.62 10.62
N ARG A 36 -8.43 -8.51 11.00
CA ARG A 36 -8.44 -9.12 12.34
C ARG A 36 -7.12 -9.87 12.56
N GLY A 37 -6.61 -9.84 13.79
CA GLY A 37 -5.28 -10.38 14.13
C GLY A 37 -4.14 -9.37 14.02
N GLY A 38 -4.44 -8.07 13.82
CA GLY A 38 -3.43 -7.01 13.88
C GLY A 38 -2.53 -6.96 12.65
N VAL A 39 -3.06 -7.29 11.47
CA VAL A 39 -2.34 -7.25 10.19
C VAL A 39 -2.94 -6.16 9.30
N VAL A 40 -2.08 -5.36 8.68
CA VAL A 40 -2.45 -4.43 7.61
C VAL A 40 -2.03 -5.06 6.28
N GLU A 41 -2.99 -5.21 5.37
CA GLU A 41 -2.75 -5.65 4.00
C GLU A 41 -2.65 -4.43 3.09
N VAL A 42 -1.63 -4.39 2.25
CA VAL A 42 -1.47 -3.39 1.19
C VAL A 42 -1.42 -4.13 -0.14
N SER A 43 -2.42 -3.93 -0.99
CA SER A 43 -2.62 -4.74 -2.19
C SER A 43 -2.70 -3.89 -3.44
N GLU A 44 -1.94 -4.25 -4.46
CA GLU A 44 -2.22 -3.82 -5.83
C GLU A 44 -3.45 -4.59 -6.33
N VAL A 45 -4.52 -3.87 -6.66
CA VAL A 45 -5.78 -4.45 -7.14
C VAL A 45 -6.07 -4.04 -8.58
N THR A 46 -6.73 -4.91 -9.33
CA THR A 46 -7.30 -4.58 -10.63
C THR A 46 -8.44 -3.56 -10.49
N ARG A 47 -8.92 -3.03 -11.62
CA ARG A 47 -10.13 -2.18 -11.66
C ARG A 47 -11.36 -2.86 -11.03
N SER A 48 -11.45 -4.19 -11.12
CA SER A 48 -12.53 -4.99 -10.52
C SER A 48 -12.31 -5.33 -9.03
N GLY A 49 -11.23 -4.85 -8.41
CA GLY A 49 -10.91 -5.12 -7.00
C GLY A 49 -10.20 -6.46 -6.76
N THR A 50 -9.77 -7.16 -7.81
CA THR A 50 -9.04 -8.42 -7.65
C THR A 50 -7.58 -8.14 -7.27
N ALA A 51 -7.13 -8.66 -6.13
CA ALA A 51 -5.75 -8.51 -5.70
C ALA A 51 -4.78 -9.26 -6.65
N VAL A 52 -3.75 -8.55 -7.10
CA VAL A 52 -2.70 -9.10 -7.96
C VAL A 52 -1.42 -9.36 -7.16
N ARG A 53 -1.13 -8.48 -6.21
CA ARG A 53 -0.02 -8.61 -5.27
C ARG A 53 -0.43 -8.01 -3.94
N THR A 54 -0.12 -8.70 -2.85
CA THR A 54 -0.44 -8.26 -1.49
C THR A 54 0.80 -8.33 -0.62
N ALA A 55 1.12 -7.22 0.02
CA ALA A 55 2.05 -7.15 1.13
C ALA A 55 1.27 -7.19 2.45
N ARG A 56 1.85 -7.80 3.49
CA ARG A 56 1.26 -7.88 4.83
C ARG A 56 2.23 -7.34 5.86
N PHE A 57 1.74 -6.46 6.71
CA PHE A 57 2.52 -5.84 7.77
C PHE A 57 1.82 -6.06 9.11
N MET A 58 2.59 -6.36 10.14
CA MET A 58 2.06 -6.35 11.51
C MET A 58 1.75 -4.91 11.88
N SER A 59 0.50 -4.61 12.21
CA SER A 59 0.03 -3.26 12.57
C SER A 59 0.84 -2.68 13.73
N SER A 60 1.22 -3.51 14.70
CA SER A 60 2.03 -3.11 15.86
C SER A 60 3.45 -2.64 15.51
N ARG A 61 3.93 -2.90 14.29
CA ARG A 61 5.25 -2.48 13.82
C ARG A 61 5.19 -1.34 12.81
N ILE A 62 4.02 -0.86 12.40
CA ILE A 62 3.92 0.23 11.45
C ILE A 62 4.15 1.55 12.18
N LEU A 63 5.17 2.30 11.74
CA LEU A 63 5.47 3.64 12.21
C LEU A 63 4.71 4.69 11.40
N ALA A 64 4.58 4.49 10.09
CA ALA A 64 3.81 5.34 9.21
C ALA A 64 3.25 4.55 8.01
N LEU A 65 2.09 4.98 7.53
CA LEU A 65 1.50 4.54 6.28
C LEU A 65 1.07 5.79 5.52
N VAL A 66 1.69 6.04 4.37
CA VAL A 66 1.51 7.25 3.57
C VAL A 66 0.94 6.86 2.21
N GLU A 67 -0.28 7.31 1.94
CA GLU A 67 -0.92 7.14 0.64
C GLU A 67 -0.54 8.33 -0.26
N HIS A 68 0.03 8.03 -1.42
CA HIS A 68 0.37 8.98 -2.46
C HIS A 68 -0.60 8.76 -3.64
N PRO A 69 -1.76 9.44 -3.64
CA PRO A 69 -2.69 9.36 -4.77
C PRO A 69 -2.00 9.89 -6.03
N ALA A 70 -2.26 9.25 -7.17
CA ALA A 70 -1.74 9.76 -8.43
C ALA A 70 -2.28 11.18 -8.69
N ASP A 71 -1.39 12.15 -8.91
CA ASP A 71 -1.78 13.51 -9.28
C ASP A 71 -2.67 13.46 -10.53
N GLY A 72 -3.97 13.62 -10.33
CA GLY A 72 -4.90 13.98 -11.39
C GLY A 72 -4.61 15.41 -11.78
N GLY A 73 -3.68 15.63 -12.71
CA GLY A 73 -3.72 16.83 -13.53
C GLY A 73 -5.12 16.93 -14.17
N PRO A 74 -5.73 18.13 -14.23
CA PRO A 74 -7.12 18.28 -14.62
C PRO A 74 -7.37 17.71 -16.02
N ASP A 75 -8.41 16.88 -16.15
CA ASP A 75 -8.99 16.47 -17.45
C ASP A 75 -9.57 17.68 -18.18
#